data_AF-A0A661D6R9-F1
#
_entry.id   AF-A0A661D6R9-F1
#
_cell.length_a   1.000
_cell.length_b   1.000
_cell.length_c   1.000
_cell.angle_alpha   90.00
_cell.angle_beta   90.00
_cell.angle_gamma   90.00
#
_symmetry.space_group_name_H-M   'P 1'
#
loop_
_entity.id
_entity.type
_entity.pdbx_description
1 polymer ?
#
loop_
_entity_poly.entity_id
_entity_poly.type
_entity_poly.pdbx_seq_one_letter_code
_entity_poly.pdbx_strand_id
1 'polypeptide(L)' 'MKAIGTGLTQNVTFQDIKVLNQDSGAPYVVTYGAAAKIAAQRGVTNVHVSLSDAAEIAAAVVVLENWPDSKL' A
#
# COMPACT_ATOMS: atom_id res chain seq x y z
N MET A 1 -5.87 -1.00 0.89
CA MET A 1 -7.19 -1.64 1.09
C MET A 1 -7.44 -2.74 0.07
N LYS A 2 -7.57 -2.43 -1.22
CA LYS A 2 -7.81 -3.44 -2.26
C LYS A 2 -6.65 -4.43 -2.42
N ALA A 3 -5.42 -3.92 -2.53
CA ALA A 3 -4.24 -4.75 -2.77
C ALA A 3 -3.97 -5.78 -1.64
N ILE A 4 -4.21 -5.41 -0.37
CA ILE A 4 -4.13 -6.33 0.78
C ILE A 4 -5.29 -7.34 0.83
N GLY A 5 -6.22 -7.31 -0.14
CA GLY A 5 -7.29 -8.28 -0.29
C GLY A 5 -8.49 -8.10 0.66
N THR A 6 -8.62 -6.95 1.33
CA THR A 6 -9.68 -6.72 2.32
C THR A 6 -10.85 -5.87 1.80
N GLY A 7 -10.63 -5.08 0.75
CA GLY A 7 -11.58 -4.03 0.37
C GLY A 7 -11.87 -3.07 1.55
N LEU A 8 -13.10 -2.53 1.62
CA LEU A 8 -13.62 -1.70 2.73
C LEU A 8 -14.16 -2.55 3.91
N THR A 9 -13.70 -3.79 4.04
CA THR A 9 -14.17 -4.74 5.06
C THR A 9 -13.03 -5.11 6.01
N GLN A 10 -13.27 -6.10 6.90
CA GLN A 10 -12.27 -6.63 7.83
C GLN A 10 -11.65 -5.57 8.76
N ASN A 11 -12.45 -4.56 9.11
CA ASN A 11 -12.09 -3.51 10.05
C ASN A 11 -10.86 -2.67 9.62
N VAL A 12 -10.49 -2.71 8.33
CA VAL A 12 -9.48 -1.83 7.75
C VAL A 12 -10.15 -0.51 7.37
N THR A 13 -9.64 0.58 7.92
CA THR A 13 -10.13 1.94 7.68
C THR A 13 -9.15 2.75 6.84
N PHE A 14 -9.58 3.92 6.35
CA PHE A 14 -8.67 4.85 5.68
C PHE A 14 -7.54 5.34 6.60
N GLN A 15 -7.77 5.41 7.91
CA GLN A 15 -6.75 5.85 8.87
C GLN A 15 -5.62 4.83 9.04
N ASP A 16 -5.87 3.56 8.70
CA ASP A 16 -4.88 2.49 8.75
C ASP A 16 -3.87 2.56 7.59
N ILE A 17 -4.07 3.41 6.59
CA ILE A 17 -3.21 3.49 5.40
C ILE A 17 -2.92 4.95 5.07
N LYS A 18 -1.65 5.33 5.14
CA LYS A 18 -1.18 6.66 4.74
C LYS A 18 -0.36 6.55 3.47
N VAL A 19 -0.62 7.46 2.53
CA VAL A 19 0.27 7.72 1.41
C VAL A 19 1.05 8.98 1.75
N LEU A 20 2.37 8.87 1.69
CA LEU A 20 3.31 9.95 1.98
C LEU A 20 4.24 10.12 0.78
N ASN A 21 4.95 11.24 0.72
CA ASN A 21 5.94 11.49 -0.31
C ASN A 21 7.35 11.48 0.30
N GLN A 22 8.29 10.86 -0.40
CA GLN A 22 9.72 11.05 -0.14
C GLN A 22 10.12 12.49 -0.48
N ASP A 23 11.31 12.91 -0.05
CA ASP A 23 11.87 14.22 -0.41
C ASP A 23 12.03 14.38 -1.93
N SER A 24 12.17 13.27 -2.67
CA SER A 24 12.20 13.22 -4.14
C SER A 24 10.83 13.47 -4.78
N GLY A 25 9.75 13.49 -4.00
CA GLY A 25 8.37 13.53 -4.46
C GLY A 25 7.75 12.15 -4.72
N ALA A 26 8.55 11.07 -4.78
CA ALA A 26 8.02 9.73 -5.02
C ALA A 26 7.08 9.27 -3.88
N PRO A 27 5.87 8.76 -4.19
CA PRO A 27 4.94 8.32 -3.17
C PRO A 27 5.35 6.98 -2.55
N TYR A 28 5.05 6.80 -1.26
CA TYR A 28 5.18 5.54 -0.55
C TYR A 28 4.02 5.33 0.42
N VAL A 29 3.80 4.08 0.83
CA VAL A 29 2.69 3.69 1.71
C VAL A 29 3.21 3.30 3.08
N VAL A 30 2.55 3.81 4.13
CA VAL A 30 2.72 3.34 5.50
C VAL A 30 1.40 2.76 5.98
N THR A 31 1.46 1.57 6.58
CA THR A 31 0.28 0.90 7.13
C THR A 31 0.31 0.85 8.64
N TYR A 32 -0.87 0.91 9.25
CA TYR A 32 -1.10 0.89 10.68
C TYR A 32 -2.24 -0.08 11.01
N GLY A 33 -2.47 -0.32 12.31
CA GLY A 33 -3.66 -0.99 12.81
C GLY A 33 -3.97 -2.31 12.11
N ALA A 34 -5.21 -2.45 11.63
CA ALA A 34 -5.66 -3.67 10.97
C ALA A 34 -4.94 -3.92 9.63
N ALA A 35 -4.67 -2.87 8.86
CA ALA A 35 -3.98 -3.00 7.57
C ALA A 35 -2.55 -3.54 7.73
N ALA A 36 -1.80 -3.04 8.71
CA ALA A 36 -0.44 -3.50 9.00
C ALA A 36 -0.42 -4.97 9.43
N LYS A 37 -1.35 -5.38 10.31
CA LYS A 37 -1.47 -6.77 10.76
C LYS A 37 -1.73 -7.72 9.61
N ILE A 38 -2.65 -7.37 8.70
CA ILE A 38 -3.00 -8.22 7.56
C ILE A 38 -1.87 -8.25 6.53
N ALA A 39 -1.20 -7.12 6.27
CA ALA A 39 -0.04 -7.07 5.40
C ALA A 39 1.10 -7.98 5.92
N ALA A 40 1.39 -7.90 7.23
CA ALA A 40 2.38 -8.75 7.88
C ALA A 40 2.01 -10.24 7.84
N GLN A 41 0.75 -10.59 8.12
CA GLN A 41 0.27 -11.98 8.03
C GLN A 41 0.38 -12.57 6.62
N ARG A 42 0.28 -11.73 5.59
CA ARG A 42 0.47 -12.12 4.17
C ARG A 42 1.93 -12.09 3.73
N GLY A 43 2.85 -11.77 4.64
CA GLY A 43 4.28 -11.71 4.38
C GLY A 43 4.70 -10.57 3.45
N VAL A 44 3.88 -9.52 3.30
CA VAL A 44 4.23 -8.38 2.43
C VAL A 44 5.51 -7.73 2.95
N THR A 45 6.55 -7.68 2.11
CA THR A 45 7.84 -7.08 2.44
C THR A 45 8.02 -5.71 1.79
N ASN A 46 7.48 -5.53 0.57
CA ASN A 46 7.53 -4.26 -0.15
C ASN A 46 6.15 -3.84 -0.67
N VAL A 47 5.96 -2.51 -0.73
CA VAL A 47 4.76 -1.87 -1.28
C VAL A 47 5.16 -0.85 -2.31
N HIS A 48 4.76 -1.07 -3.55
CA HIS A 48 4.95 -0.13 -4.65
C HIS A 48 3.64 0.60 -4.90
N VAL A 49 3.71 1.92 -5.03
CA VAL A 49 2.54 2.77 -5.31
C VAL A 49 2.87 3.75 -6.42
N SER A 50 1.93 3.91 -7.35
CA SER A 50 1.94 4.97 -8.35
C SER A 50 0.61 5.71 -8.29
N LEU A 51 0.69 7.04 -8.32
CA LEU A 51 -0.45 7.95 -8.33
C LEU A 51 -0.44 8.72 -9.65
N SER A 52 -1.61 8.91 -10.23
CA SER A 52 -1.80 9.74 -11.41
C SER A 52 -3.11 10.51 -11.25
N ASP A 53 -3.09 11.79 -11.57
CA ASP A 53 -4.28 12.63 -11.55
C ASP A 53 -4.37 13.48 -12.82
N ALA A 54 -5.61 13.80 -13.16
CA ALA A 54 -6.00 14.75 -14.18
C ALA A 54 -7.20 15.55 -13.65
N ALA A 55 -7.66 16.54 -14.42
CA ALA A 55 -8.66 17.52 -13.97
C ALA A 55 -9.89 16.91 -13.27
N GLU A 56 -10.38 15.75 -13.73
CA GLU A 56 -11.61 15.12 -13.21
C GLU A 56 -11.38 13.76 -12.54
N ILE A 57 -10.17 13.20 -12.63
CA ILE A 57 -9.91 11.83 -12.20
C ILE A 57 -8.60 11.70 -11.47
N ALA A 58 -8.60 10.91 -10.41
CA ALA A 58 -7.40 10.41 -9.76
C ALA A 58 -7.41 8.88 -9.81
N ALA A 59 -6.24 8.32 -10.11
CA ALA A 59 -6.02 6.88 -10.19
C ALA A 59 -4.79 6.50 -9.35
N ALA A 60 -4.84 5.30 -8.80
CA ALA A 60 -3.72 4.72 -8.06
C ALA A 60 -3.57 3.25 -8.42
N VAL A 61 -2.31 2.84 -8.62
CA VAL A 61 -1.93 1.43 -8.77
C VAL A 61 -1.05 1.05 -7.58
N VAL A 62 -1.34 -0.09 -6.95
CA VAL A 62 -0.60 -0.59 -5.79
C VAL A 62 -0.24 -2.05 -6.00
N VAL A 63 1.03 -2.37 -5.84
CA VAL A 63 1.56 -3.75 -5.87
C VAL A 63 2.15 -4.06 -4.52
N LEU A 64 1.77 -5.21 -3.97
CA LEU A 64 2.34 -5.78 -2.76
C LEU A 64 3.15 -6.99 -3.16
N GLU A 65 4.39 -7.08 -2.69
CA GLU A 65 5.25 -8.20 -3.00
C GLU A 65 5.93 -8.72 -1.75
N ASN A 66 6.37 -9.97 -1.84
CA ASN A 66 7.05 -10.71 -0.79
C ASN A 66 8.18 -11.56 -1.37
N TRP A 67 9.06 -10.94 -2.17
CA TRP A 67 10.26 -11.67 -2.55
C TRP A 67 11.11 -11.92 -1.29
N PRO A 68 11.50 -13.16 -1.02
CA PRO A 68 12.63 -13.38 -0.14
C PRO A 68 13.83 -12.70 -0.79
N ASP A 69 14.66 -12.03 0.01
CA ASP A 69 15.99 -11.55 -0.42
C ASP A 69 16.86 -12.77 -0.77
N SER A 70 16.59 -13.43 -1.89
CA SER A 70 17.50 -14.31 -2.58
C SER A 70 18.09 -13.50 -3.72
N LYS A 71 19.20 -12.82 -3.42
CA LYS A 71 20.15 -12.36 -4.43
C LYS A 71 20.43 -13.54 -5.36
N LEU A 72 20.07 -13.41 -6.63
CA LEU A 72 20.68 -14.17 -7.71
C LEU A 72 22.14 -13.74 -7.86
#